data_AF-A0A957UKE0-F1
#
_entry.id   AF-A0A957UKE0-F1
#
_cell.length_a   1.000
_cell.length_b   1.000
_cell.length_c   1.000
_cell.angle_alpha   90.00
_cell.angle_beta   90.00
_cell.angle_gamma   90.00
#
_symmetry.space_group_name_H-M   'P 1'
#
loop_
_entity.id
_entity.type
_entity.pdbx_description
1 polymer ?
#
loop_
_entity_poly.entity_id
_entity_poly.type
_entity_poly.pdbx_seq_one_letter_code
_entity_poly.pdbx_strand_id
1 'polypeptide(L)'
;IVRELMPNLLPYLAASFVSAVASAILASIGLEALGLGPQNEPTLGMTIYWALYYTSVLRGMWWWWAPPIAVIVLTFVGLFLITMGLDQIANPKLRRTA
;
A
#
# COMPACT_ATOMS: atom_id res chain seq x y z
N ILE A 1 -8.06 -31.77 -1.73
CA ILE A 1 -8.23 -30.33 -2.05
C ILE A 1 -7.41 -29.44 -1.10
N VAL A 2 -7.77 -29.25 0.18
CA VAL A 2 -7.04 -28.38 1.13
C VAL A 2 -5.56 -28.78 1.31
N ARG A 3 -5.24 -30.08 1.26
CA ARG A 3 -3.89 -30.59 1.52
C ARG A 3 -2.92 -30.57 0.33
N GLU A 4 -3.44 -30.39 -0.89
CA GLU A 4 -2.67 -30.55 -2.14
C GLU A 4 -2.79 -29.34 -3.06
N LEU A 5 -3.98 -28.75 -3.19
CA LEU A 5 -4.22 -27.57 -4.03
C LEU A 5 -3.86 -26.26 -3.32
N MET A 6 -4.22 -26.12 -2.03
CA MET A 6 -3.97 -24.87 -1.31
C MET A 6 -2.48 -24.50 -1.18
N PRO A 7 -1.55 -25.41 -0.83
CA PRO A 7 -0.14 -25.05 -0.70
C PRO A 7 0.47 -24.53 -2.01
N ASN A 8 -0.01 -25.04 -3.14
CA ASN A 8 0.52 -24.69 -4.46
C ASN A 8 -0.10 -23.39 -5.01
N LEU A 9 -1.35 -23.09 -4.63
CA LEU A 9 -2.05 -21.85 -5.02
C LEU A 9 -1.86 -20.70 -4.04
N LEU A 10 -1.51 -20.99 -2.79
CA LEU A 10 -1.33 -20.01 -1.71
C LEU A 10 -0.40 -18.86 -2.09
N PRO A 11 0.77 -19.09 -2.71
CA PRO A 11 1.65 -17.98 -3.08
C PRO A 11 1.06 -17.09 -4.17
N TYR A 12 0.40 -17.68 -5.16
CA TYR A 12 -0.28 -16.93 -6.22
C TYR A 12 -1.45 -16.10 -5.66
N LEU A 13 -2.26 -16.70 -4.78
CA LEU A 13 -3.36 -16.01 -4.11
C LEU A 13 -2.85 -14.88 -3.23
N ALA A 14 -1.75 -15.10 -2.50
CA ALA A 14 -1.17 -14.09 -1.64
C ALA A 14 -0.57 -12.91 -2.44
N ALA A 15 0.14 -13.17 -3.54
CA ALA A 15 0.62 -12.12 -4.44
C ALA A 15 -0.54 -11.31 -5.06
N SER A 16 -1.60 -12.00 -5.50
CA SER A 16 -2.81 -11.37 -6.05
C SER A 16 -3.52 -10.51 -4.99
N PHE A 17 -3.60 -11.00 -3.76
CA PHE A 17 -4.19 -10.27 -2.63
C PHE A 17 -3.41 -8.99 -2.32
N VAL A 18 -2.08 -9.06 -2.26
CA VAL A 18 -1.24 -7.87 -2.04
C VAL A 18 -1.46 -6.82 -3.13
N SER A 19 -1.51 -7.23 -4.40
CA SER A 19 -1.78 -6.32 -5.52
C SER A 19 -3.18 -5.70 -5.44
N ALA A 20 -4.20 -6.49 -5.07
CA ALA A 20 -5.55 -6.00 -4.87
C ALA A 20 -5.64 -4.97 -3.73
N VAL A 21 -4.97 -5.23 -2.60
CA VAL A 21 -4.91 -4.30 -1.46
C VAL A 21 -4.18 -3.01 -1.85
N ALA A 22 -3.03 -3.11 -2.52
CA ALA A 22 -2.27 -1.96 -2.98
C ALA A 22 -3.10 -1.06 -3.92
N SER A 23 -3.81 -1.65 -4.88
CA SER A 23 -4.66 -0.90 -5.81
C SER A 23 -5.87 -0.27 -5.12
N ALA A 24 -6.49 -0.96 -4.15
CA ALA A 24 -7.59 -0.40 -3.35
C ALA A 24 -7.13 0.82 -2.53
N ILE A 25 -5.96 0.76 -1.90
CA ILE A 25 -5.36 1.89 -1.16
C ILE A 25 -5.08 3.08 -2.09
N LEU A 26 -4.50 2.83 -3.27
CA LEU A 26 -4.26 3.91 -4.25
C LEU A 26 -5.57 4.55 -4.69
N ALA A 27 -6.60 3.73 -4.95
CA ALA A 27 -7.91 4.22 -5.37
C ALA A 27 -8.58 5.06 -4.27
N SER A 28 -8.53 4.62 -3.01
CA SER A 28 -9.12 5.37 -1.89
C SER A 28 -8.40 6.70 -1.68
N ILE A 29 -7.06 6.69 -1.63
CA ILE A 29 -6.27 7.92 -1.47
C ILE A 29 -6.48 8.86 -2.66
N GLY A 30 -6.53 8.34 -3.88
CA GLY A 30 -6.80 9.13 -5.08
C GLY A 30 -8.16 9.82 -5.04
N LEU A 31 -9.20 9.11 -4.58
CA LEU A 31 -10.54 9.67 -4.40
C LEU A 31 -10.57 10.75 -3.31
N GLU A 32 -9.94 10.48 -2.17
CA GLU A 32 -9.82 11.43 -1.05
C GLU A 32 -9.04 12.69 -1.45
N ALA A 33 -7.96 12.55 -2.23
CA ALA A 33 -7.17 13.68 -2.72
C ALA A 33 -7.97 14.59 -3.67
N LEU A 34 -9.00 14.06 -4.34
CA LEU A 34 -9.97 14.86 -5.12
C LEU A 34 -11.07 15.49 -4.24
N GLY A 35 -11.05 15.26 -2.92
CA GLY A 35 -12.04 15.77 -1.98
C GLY A 35 -13.32 14.93 -1.88
N LEU A 36 -13.34 13.75 -2.51
CA LEU A 36 -14.48 12.83 -2.54
C LEU A 36 -14.44 11.78 -1.41
N GLY A 37 -13.59 12.00 -0.41
CA GLY A 37 -13.41 11.15 0.77
C GLY A 37 -14.37 11.47 1.92
N PRO A 38 -14.38 10.64 2.98
CA PRO A 38 -15.14 10.89 4.18
C PRO A 38 -14.57 12.10 4.94
N GLN A 39 -15.25 13.24 4.86
CA GLN A 39 -14.80 14.52 5.45
C GLN A 39 -14.75 14.52 6.99
N ASN A 40 -15.49 13.61 7.62
CA ASN A 40 -15.59 13.51 9.08
C ASN A 40 -14.52 12.58 9.68
N GLU A 41 -13.72 11.91 8.86
CA GLU A 41 -12.75 10.90 9.28
C GLU A 41 -11.33 11.35 8.94
N PRO A 42 -10.38 11.31 9.89
CA PRO A 42 -9.00 11.70 9.64
C PRO A 42 -8.23 10.56 8.94
N THR A 43 -8.51 10.35 7.66
CA THR A 43 -7.78 9.39 6.81
C THR A 43 -6.50 10.01 6.23
N LEU A 44 -5.57 9.17 5.76
CA LEU A 44 -4.30 9.63 5.20
C LEU A 44 -4.49 10.46 3.91
N GLY A 45 -5.37 10.05 3.01
CA GLY A 45 -5.64 10.81 1.78
C GLY A 45 -6.43 12.08 2.06
N MET A 46 -7.35 12.09 3.02
CA MET A 46 -8.00 13.33 3.46
C MET A 46 -7.00 14.31 4.08
N THR A 47 -6.00 13.81 4.82
CA THR A 47 -4.91 14.64 5.35
C THR A 47 -4.10 15.29 4.22
N ILE A 48 -3.83 14.55 3.14
CA ILE A 48 -3.17 15.09 1.93
C ILE A 48 -4.06 16.13 1.25
N TYR A 49 -5.37 15.87 1.13
CA TYR A 49 -6.33 16.84 0.58
C TYR A 49 -6.27 18.16 1.35
N TRP A 50 -6.32 18.12 2.68
CA TRP A 50 -6.23 19.33 3.50
C TRP A 50 -4.87 20.03 3.37
N ALA A 51 -3.77 19.27 3.30
CA ALA A 51 -2.44 19.81 3.09
C ALA A 51 -2.33 20.57 1.75
N LEU A 52 -2.99 20.08 0.69
CA LEU A 52 -3.09 20.75 -0.61
C LEU A 52 -4.02 21.96 -0.56
N TYR A 53 -5.21 21.81 0.03
CA TYR A 53 -6.23 22.85 0.15
C TYR A 53 -5.69 24.12 0.84
N TYR A 54 -4.99 23.95 1.95
CA TYR A 54 -4.36 25.05 2.69
C TYR A 54 -2.99 25.48 2.14
N THR A 55 -2.57 24.92 1.01
CA THR A 55 -1.31 25.25 0.34
C THR A 55 -0.09 25.09 1.28
N SER A 56 -0.11 24.06 2.11
CA SER A 56 0.91 23.82 3.15
C SER A 56 2.31 23.61 2.59
N VAL A 57 2.40 23.07 1.37
CA VAL A 57 3.65 22.85 0.64
C VAL A 57 4.34 24.19 0.34
N LEU A 58 3.61 25.17 -0.20
CA LEU A 58 4.18 26.50 -0.49
C LEU A 58 4.45 27.30 0.79
N ARG A 59 3.71 27.02 1.87
CA ARG A 59 3.94 27.61 3.20
C ARG A 59 5.13 27.01 3.95
N GLY A 60 5.79 25.98 3.41
CA GLY A 60 6.91 25.31 4.07
C GLY A 60 6.52 24.48 5.29
N MET A 61 5.24 24.16 5.46
CA MET A 61 4.71 23.38 6.59
C MET A 61 4.93 21.87 6.37
N TRP A 62 6.20 21.46 6.33
CA TRP A 62 6.61 20.09 6.01
C TRP A 62 6.03 19.04 6.97
N TRP A 63 5.83 19.39 8.24
CA TRP A 63 5.24 18.51 9.26
C TRP A 63 3.79 18.13 8.96
N TRP A 64 3.14 18.75 7.99
CA TRP A 64 1.75 18.48 7.65
C TRP A 64 1.60 17.50 6.49
N TRP A 65 2.42 17.64 5.45
CA TRP A 65 2.38 16.77 4.27
C TRP A 65 3.39 15.61 4.32
N ALA A 66 4.53 15.77 4.99
CA ALA A 66 5.57 14.73 4.98
C ALA A 66 5.18 13.47 5.79
N PRO A 67 4.60 13.57 6.99
CA PRO A 67 4.19 12.37 7.75
C PRO A 67 3.19 11.46 7.02
N PRO A 68 2.07 11.95 6.44
CA PRO A 68 1.14 11.06 5.75
C PRO A 68 1.78 10.39 4.53
N ILE A 69 2.63 11.10 3.78
CA ILE A 69 3.37 10.52 2.65
C ILE A 69 4.33 9.41 3.13
N ALA A 70 5.05 9.64 4.23
CA ALA A 70 5.98 8.64 4.78
C ALA A 70 5.26 7.34 5.18
N VAL A 71 4.07 7.44 5.81
CA VAL A 71 3.25 6.28 6.19
C VAL A 71 2.76 5.52 4.94
N ILE A 72 2.33 6.24 3.91
CA ILE A 72 1.93 5.63 2.64
C ILE A 72 3.11 4.87 2.01
N VAL A 73 4.28 5.51 1.88
CA VAL A 73 5.48 4.87 1.34
C VAL A 73 5.84 3.61 2.13
N LEU A 74 5.85 3.68 3.46
CA LEU A 74 6.14 2.54 4.32
C LEU A 74 5.15 1.39 4.10
N THR A 75 3.87 1.71 3.89
CA THR A 75 2.83 0.71 3.60
C THR A 75 3.09 0.00 2.27
N PHE A 76 3.36 0.75 1.19
CA PHE A 76 3.68 0.15 -0.12
C PHE A 76 4.97 -0.65 -0.09
N VAL A 77 6.01 -0.19 0.62
CA VAL A 77 7.25 -0.94 0.82
C VAL A 77 6.98 -2.22 1.61
N GLY A 78 6.17 -2.17 2.66
CA GLY A 78 5.79 -3.36 3.44
C GLY A 78 5.04 -4.39 2.59
N LEU A 79 4.07 -3.94 1.78
CA LEU A 79 3.37 -4.79 0.83
C LEU A 79 4.32 -5.40 -0.21
N PHE A 80 5.24 -4.59 -0.76
CA PHE A 80 6.24 -5.06 -1.70
C PHE A 80 7.17 -6.13 -1.10
N LEU A 81 7.64 -5.93 0.13
CA LEU A 81 8.45 -6.91 0.85
C LEU A 81 7.69 -8.22 1.11
N ILE A 82 6.39 -8.15 1.40
CA ILE A 82 5.53 -9.34 1.53
C ILE A 82 5.49 -10.09 0.20
N THR A 83 5.25 -9.40 -0.93
CA THR A 83 5.27 -10.04 -2.25
C THR A 83 6.62 -10.71 -2.54
N MET A 84 7.73 -10.02 -2.30
CA MET A 84 9.06 -10.60 -2.50
C MET A 84 9.33 -11.82 -1.60
N GLY A 85 8.90 -11.77 -0.34
CA GLY A 85 9.02 -12.90 0.59
C GLY A 85 8.18 -14.10 0.16
N LEU A 86 6.97 -13.85 -0.33
CA LEU A 86 6.08 -14.88 -0.87
C LEU A 86 6.67 -15.54 -2.11
N ASP A 87 7.27 -14.76 -3.02
CA ASP A 87 7.96 -15.28 -4.21
C ASP A 87 9.11 -16.24 -3.84
N GLN A 88 9.87 -15.91 -2.78
CA GLN A 88 10.94 -16.77 -2.28
C GLN A 88 10.42 -18.09 -1.67
N ILE A 89 9.28 -18.05 -0.98
CA ILE A 89 8.63 -19.25 -0.42
C ILE A 89 8.03 -20.12 -1.53
N ALA A 90 7.42 -19.49 -2.55
CA ALA A 90 6.78 -20.17 -3.67
C ALA A 90 7.77 -20.92 -4.55
N ASN A 91 8.97 -20.35 -4.74
CA ASN A 91 9.93 -20.84 -5.72
C ASN A 91 11.26 -21.23 -5.07
N PRO A 92 11.33 -22.39 -4.37
CA PRO A 92 12.52 -22.83 -3.65
C PRO A 92 13.75 -23.07 -4.54
N LYS A 93 13.59 -23.08 -5.88
CA LYS A 93 14.70 -23.17 -6.84
C LYS A 93 15.56 -21.90 -6.89
N LEU A 94 15.02 -20.72 -6.55
CA LEU A 94 15.79 -19.47 -6.46
C LEU A 94 16.74 -19.44 -5.25
N ARG A 95 16.47 -20.24 -4.21
CA ARG A 95 17.30 -20.37 -3.01
C ARG A 95 18.65 -21.07 -3.25
N ARG A 96 18.84 -21.72 -4.41
CA ARG A 96 20.04 -22.55 -4.68
C ARG A 96 21.15 -21.82 -5.44
N THR A 97 20.90 -20.59 -5.88
CA THR A 97 21.84 -19.83 -6.73
C THR A 97 22.34 -18.53 -6.07
N ALA A 98 21.95 -18.28 -4.81
CA ALA A 98 22.47 -17.18 -3.99
C ALA A 98 23.42 -17.73 -2.93
#